data_AF-A0A518CIJ8-F1
#
_entry.id   AF-A0A518CIJ8-F1
#
_cell.length_a   1.000
_cell.length_b   1.000
_cell.length_c   1.000
_cell.angle_alpha   90.00
_cell.angle_beta   90.00
_cell.angle_gamma   90.00
#
_symmetry.space_group_name_H-M   'P 1'
#
loop_
_entity.id
_entity.type
_entity.pdbx_description
1 polymer ?
#
loop_
_entity_poly.entity_id
_entity_poly.type
_entity_poly.pdbx_seq_one_letter_code
_entity_poly.pdbx_strand_id
1 'polypeptide(L)'
;MITLLNSTRCICILVPLCWWGLKMTVSHANPPRETPKWTVKSTDEWKAATESAEGLEVNQGQLVPTGEKTLFRSQLKQSESPRQLDRIEFTQPPGWTGWKSESNLGPAGGKDAAIFIPAGDKNYWYLNATRGGGVYGAWHSTDMQNWTHYPDVIGRDWVTTAEYANGTFYIYYDAPNDEDPHLILDNDLTTPEHQDLGKVFADPSHGSDSGIIRDEDGSFHLFYEDWSPLNARTHSWDSPLAGHTESLDGIHGFTPHEYPAPIDVRAKPTGKIGHYLHPTSEIPYEYEIHDGPQDAFGDYTLIKVGEYYYLFCDYHPHDGEIGLAYWFSKSLKTRFTWGGTIATGFHPDPSVGFAEGNFYLFVQRSDSFISSGPWTNGVTARGGVDVDGDGNIDQWTDWQTVREEYQSKPGFSKIIEAKAASLDLSTLPAGKGVQFEIKLDSSEERQPILDRVDVFWK
;
A
#
# COMPACT_ATOMS: atom_id res chain seq x y z
N MET A 1 73.15 -7.28 44.04
CA MET A 1 73.01 -6.98 42.60
C MET A 1 71.69 -6.25 42.43
N ILE A 2 71.77 -5.01 41.94
CA ILE A 2 70.69 -4.08 41.62
C ILE A 2 69.69 -4.85 40.72
N THR A 3 68.36 -4.81 40.90
CA THR A 3 67.49 -3.75 40.35
C THR A 3 66.03 -3.90 40.83
N LEU A 4 65.47 -2.76 41.29
CA LEU A 4 64.07 -2.28 41.32
C LEU A 4 62.93 -3.10 41.98
N LEU A 5 62.56 -2.68 43.19
CA LEU A 5 61.23 -2.80 43.81
C LEU A 5 60.79 -1.38 44.25
N ASN A 6 59.76 -0.82 43.60
CA ASN A 6 58.97 0.33 44.11
C ASN A 6 57.61 -0.26 44.52
N SER A 7 57.30 -0.36 45.82
CA SER A 7 56.55 0.63 46.65
C SER A 7 55.31 1.18 45.91
N THR A 8 54.11 1.25 46.51
CA THR A 8 53.83 1.88 47.80
C THR A 8 52.40 1.55 48.28
N ARG A 9 52.23 1.75 49.58
CA ARG A 9 51.11 1.44 50.49
C ARG A 9 49.74 2.04 50.14
N CYS A 10 48.71 1.33 50.62
CA CYS A 10 47.36 1.83 50.88
C CYS A 10 47.35 3.08 51.77
N ILE A 11 46.55 4.08 51.36
CA ILE A 11 45.94 5.09 52.22
C ILE A 11 44.49 5.20 51.78
N CYS A 12 43.56 4.85 52.67
CA CYS A 12 42.14 5.13 52.49
C CYS A 12 41.90 6.63 52.63
N ILE A 13 41.44 7.27 51.56
CA ILE A 13 40.92 8.64 51.59
C ILE A 13 39.44 8.57 51.23
N LEU A 14 38.59 8.84 52.21
CA LEU A 14 37.19 9.20 51.99
C LEU A 14 37.15 10.54 51.25
N VAL A 15 36.61 10.53 50.03
CA VAL A 15 36.28 11.76 49.29
C VAL A 15 34.76 11.90 49.30
N PRO A 16 34.20 13.05 49.73
CA PRO A 16 32.75 13.26 49.74
C PRO A 16 32.25 13.43 48.30
N LEU A 17 31.22 12.67 47.92
CA LEU A 17 30.46 12.93 46.70
C LEU A 17 29.72 14.26 46.84
N CYS A 18 30.25 15.32 46.22
CA CYS A 18 29.50 16.53 45.95
C CYS A 18 28.41 16.22 44.92
N TRP A 19 27.18 16.06 45.40
CA TRP A 19 25.97 15.98 44.58
C TRP A 19 25.65 17.38 44.03
N TRP A 20 26.14 17.67 42.82
CA TRP A 20 25.57 18.76 42.03
C TRP A 20 24.32 18.22 41.35
N GLY A 21 23.17 18.50 41.95
CA GLY A 21 21.86 18.21 41.37
C GLY A 21 21.65 19.07 40.13
N LEU A 22 22.00 18.53 38.96
CA LEU A 22 21.53 19.06 37.69
C LEU A 22 20.05 18.67 37.58
N LYS A 23 19.14 19.59 37.94
CA LYS A 23 17.73 19.48 37.56
C LYS A 23 17.66 19.58 36.05
N MET A 24 17.64 18.45 35.36
CA MET A 24 17.09 18.39 34.00
C MET A 24 15.60 18.66 34.12
N THR A 25 15.20 19.91 33.90
CA THR A 25 13.82 20.21 33.51
C THR A 25 13.61 19.58 32.14
N VAL A 26 13.02 18.39 32.12
CA VAL A 26 12.37 17.85 30.92
C VAL A 26 11.28 18.86 30.55
N SER A 27 11.54 19.70 29.55
CA SER A 27 10.45 20.44 28.93
C SER A 27 9.54 19.39 28.30
N HIS A 28 8.40 19.15 28.93
CA HIS A 28 7.30 18.51 28.24
C HIS A 28 6.92 19.51 27.15
N ALA A 29 7.40 19.29 25.93
CA ALA A 29 6.80 19.93 24.78
C ALA A 29 5.32 19.59 24.88
N ASN A 30 4.47 20.61 24.99
CA ASN A 30 3.04 20.40 24.86
C ASN A 30 2.82 19.59 23.57
N PRO A 31 1.95 18.57 23.58
CA PRO A 31 1.53 17.97 22.32
C PRO A 31 1.12 19.10 21.37
N PRO A 32 1.42 19.00 20.06
CA PRO A 32 1.01 20.02 19.11
C PRO A 32 -0.47 20.32 19.36
N ARG A 33 -0.81 21.61 19.57
CA ARG A 33 -2.21 22.03 19.72
C ARG A 33 -2.94 21.47 18.51
N GLU A 34 -3.94 20.63 18.73
CA GLU A 34 -4.82 20.20 17.66
C GLU A 34 -5.36 21.45 16.97
N THR A 35 -5.14 21.55 15.66
CA THR A 35 -5.72 22.62 14.85
C THR A 35 -7.23 22.54 15.05
N PRO A 36 -7.90 23.61 15.53
CA PRO A 36 -9.33 23.54 15.73
C PRO A 36 -9.98 23.19 14.39
N LYS A 37 -10.85 22.19 14.38
CA LYS A 37 -11.46 21.67 13.16
C LYS A 37 -12.91 21.27 13.35
N TRP A 38 -13.67 21.35 12.27
CA TRP A 38 -15.02 20.81 12.18
C TRP A 38 -14.97 19.63 11.22
N THR A 39 -15.27 18.46 11.75
CA THR A 39 -15.24 17.20 11.00
C THR A 39 -16.67 16.73 10.76
N VAL A 40 -16.91 16.20 9.56
CA VAL A 40 -18.12 15.47 9.17
C VAL A 40 -17.65 14.11 8.68
N LYS A 41 -17.93 13.01 9.40
CA LYS A 41 -17.40 11.66 9.06
C LYS A 41 -18.33 10.48 9.40
N SER A 42 -19.54 10.78 9.88
CA SER A 42 -20.51 9.77 10.33
C SER A 42 -21.89 10.13 9.83
N THR A 43 -22.82 9.16 9.81
CA THR A 43 -24.18 9.38 9.33
C THR A 43 -24.87 10.54 10.05
N ASP A 44 -24.71 10.64 11.36
CA ASP A 44 -25.34 11.67 12.17
C ASP A 44 -24.69 13.04 11.94
N GLU A 45 -23.36 13.09 11.78
CA GLU A 45 -22.66 14.33 11.45
C GLU A 45 -23.01 14.81 10.05
N TRP A 46 -23.08 13.93 9.05
CA TRP A 46 -23.52 14.29 7.70
C TRP A 46 -24.94 14.86 7.73
N LYS A 47 -25.88 14.19 8.40
CA LYS A 47 -27.25 14.69 8.58
C LYS A 47 -27.31 16.04 9.29
N ALA A 48 -26.54 16.20 10.37
CA ALA A 48 -26.47 17.45 11.12
C ALA A 48 -25.81 18.58 10.31
N ALA A 49 -24.89 18.23 9.42
CA ALA A 49 -24.24 19.14 8.51
C ALA A 49 -25.09 19.45 7.28
N THR A 50 -26.20 18.78 6.97
CA THR A 50 -26.98 19.04 5.75
C THR A 50 -27.92 20.23 5.92
N GLU A 51 -27.77 21.27 5.09
CA GLU A 51 -28.83 22.26 4.83
C GLU A 51 -29.73 21.78 3.69
N SER A 52 -29.13 21.39 2.57
CA SER A 52 -29.82 20.78 1.44
C SER A 52 -28.95 19.73 0.77
N ALA A 53 -29.60 18.73 0.16
CA ALA A 53 -28.97 17.67 -0.61
C ALA A 53 -29.88 17.30 -1.78
N GLU A 54 -29.37 17.45 -3.00
CA GLU A 54 -30.03 17.11 -4.26
C GLU A 54 -29.26 15.99 -4.94
N GLY A 55 -29.93 14.89 -5.30
CA GLY A 55 -29.29 13.75 -5.95
C GLY A 55 -28.25 13.02 -5.09
N LEU A 56 -28.33 13.15 -3.76
CA LEU A 56 -27.39 12.54 -2.81
C LEU A 56 -28.14 11.83 -1.70
N GLU A 57 -27.49 10.81 -1.13
CA GLU A 57 -27.90 10.21 0.14
C GLU A 57 -26.71 10.07 1.09
N VAL A 58 -27.04 9.94 2.38
CA VAL A 58 -26.06 9.60 3.41
C VAL A 58 -26.23 8.13 3.76
N ASN A 59 -25.25 7.31 3.40
CA ASN A 59 -25.26 5.87 3.63
C ASN A 59 -23.97 5.44 4.35
N GLN A 60 -24.11 4.73 5.48
CA GLN A 60 -22.97 4.22 6.28
C GLN A 60 -21.85 5.26 6.55
N GLY A 61 -22.22 6.50 6.85
CA GLY A 61 -21.27 7.59 7.11
C GLY A 61 -20.63 8.21 5.87
N GLN A 62 -21.14 7.89 4.68
CA GLN A 62 -20.64 8.38 3.40
C GLN A 62 -21.71 9.20 2.70
N LEU A 63 -21.28 10.22 1.94
CA LEU A 63 -22.10 10.97 1.00
C LEU A 63 -22.01 10.28 -0.38
N VAL A 64 -23.14 9.75 -0.85
CA VAL A 64 -23.23 8.88 -2.03
C VAL A 64 -24.15 9.52 -3.09
N PRO A 65 -23.75 9.58 -4.38
CA PRO A 65 -24.60 10.04 -5.46
C PRO A 65 -25.74 9.06 -5.76
N THR A 66 -26.95 9.60 -5.91
CA THR A 66 -28.16 8.86 -6.36
C THR A 66 -28.61 9.27 -7.76
N GLY A 67 -27.90 10.21 -8.40
CA GLY A 67 -28.09 10.63 -9.78
C GLY A 67 -26.83 11.29 -10.35
N GLU A 68 -26.83 11.58 -11.65
CA GLU A 68 -25.65 12.09 -12.37
C GLU A 68 -25.17 13.46 -11.87
N LYS A 69 -26.13 14.34 -11.54
CA LYS A 69 -25.84 15.69 -11.05
C LYS A 69 -26.34 15.83 -9.64
N THR A 70 -25.43 16.26 -8.77
CA THR A 70 -25.70 16.32 -7.34
C THR A 70 -25.29 17.68 -6.76
N LEU A 71 -25.91 18.06 -5.64
CA LEU A 71 -25.54 19.24 -4.87
C LEU A 71 -25.76 18.98 -3.39
N PHE A 72 -24.68 19.06 -2.62
CA PHE A 72 -24.73 19.16 -1.17
C PHE A 72 -24.46 20.58 -0.75
N ARG A 73 -25.24 21.11 0.19
CA ARG A 73 -24.93 22.33 0.92
C ARG A 73 -24.89 22.04 2.40
N SER A 74 -23.79 22.44 3.04
CA SER A 74 -23.66 22.28 4.48
C SER A 74 -24.54 23.28 5.23
N GLN A 75 -24.90 23.02 6.48
CA GLN A 75 -25.41 24.04 7.41
C GLN A 75 -24.34 25.12 7.60
N LEU A 76 -24.78 26.33 7.90
CA LEU A 76 -23.89 27.40 8.32
C LEU A 76 -23.30 27.07 9.69
N LYS A 77 -21.98 26.95 9.77
CA LYS A 77 -21.26 26.78 11.03
C LYS A 77 -20.80 28.14 11.54
N GLN A 78 -21.52 28.69 12.50
CA GLN A 78 -21.20 29.97 13.14
C GLN A 78 -20.10 29.84 14.21
N SER A 79 -19.44 30.97 14.48
CA SER A 79 -18.39 31.16 15.47
C SER A 79 -18.58 32.51 16.17
N GLU A 80 -18.18 32.59 17.45
CA GLU A 80 -18.39 33.79 18.28
C GLU A 80 -17.55 35.00 17.84
N SER A 81 -16.40 34.75 17.21
CA SER A 81 -15.48 35.77 16.72
C SER A 81 -15.02 35.42 15.30
N PRO A 82 -14.70 36.41 14.45
CA PRO A 82 -14.25 36.14 13.09
C PRO A 82 -13.02 35.23 13.05
N ARG A 83 -13.07 34.17 12.25
CA ARG A 83 -11.97 33.21 12.05
C ARG A 83 -11.59 33.14 10.59
N GLN A 84 -10.29 33.04 10.32
CA GLN A 84 -9.78 32.81 8.98
C GLN A 84 -9.79 31.30 8.69
N LEU A 85 -10.43 30.92 7.58
CA LEU A 85 -10.33 29.55 7.08
C LEU A 85 -8.92 29.30 6.55
N ASP A 86 -8.40 28.12 6.85
CA ASP A 86 -7.13 27.64 6.31
C ASP A 86 -7.39 26.83 5.04
N ARG A 87 -8.14 25.74 5.18
CA ARG A 87 -8.49 24.83 4.08
C ARG A 87 -9.69 23.95 4.46
N ILE A 88 -10.31 23.36 3.46
CA ILE A 88 -11.27 22.27 3.62
C ILE A 88 -10.70 21.06 2.89
N GLU A 89 -10.55 19.94 3.59
CA GLU A 89 -10.07 18.67 3.05
C GLU A 89 -11.23 17.69 2.89
N PHE A 90 -11.15 16.88 1.85
CA PHE A 90 -12.12 15.86 1.46
C PHE A 90 -11.42 14.52 1.42
N THR A 91 -12.08 13.48 1.90
CA THR A 91 -11.56 12.11 1.87
C THR A 91 -12.58 11.22 1.19
N GLN A 92 -12.08 10.23 0.46
CA GLN A 92 -12.87 9.11 -0.06
C GLN A 92 -12.50 7.84 0.72
N PRO A 93 -13.40 6.86 0.78
CA PRO A 93 -13.06 5.50 1.21
C PRO A 93 -11.86 4.94 0.43
N PRO A 94 -11.09 4.02 1.01
CA PRO A 94 -9.87 3.49 0.40
C PRO A 94 -10.09 2.56 -0.80
N GLY A 95 -11.33 2.35 -1.24
CA GLY A 95 -11.62 1.49 -2.38
C GLY A 95 -10.95 2.00 -3.66
N TRP A 96 -10.38 1.08 -4.43
CA TRP A 96 -9.61 1.38 -5.64
C TRP A 96 -10.25 0.72 -6.86
N THR A 97 -11.24 1.39 -7.43
CA THR A 97 -12.03 0.88 -8.57
C THR A 97 -11.63 1.47 -9.92
N GLY A 98 -10.77 2.49 -9.93
CA GLY A 98 -10.35 3.21 -11.13
C GLY A 98 -9.32 2.51 -12.02
N TRP A 99 -9.36 1.17 -12.12
CA TRP A 99 -8.46 0.38 -12.97
C TRP A 99 -9.00 0.27 -14.39
N LYS A 100 -8.13 0.48 -15.38
CA LYS A 100 -8.44 0.34 -16.81
C LYS A 100 -7.48 -0.65 -17.45
N SER A 101 -8.00 -1.63 -18.18
CA SER A 101 -7.16 -2.52 -19.00
C SER A 101 -6.62 -1.77 -20.21
N GLU A 102 -5.33 -1.88 -20.47
CA GLU A 102 -4.64 -1.31 -21.61
C GLU A 102 -3.51 -2.23 -22.12
N SER A 103 -3.44 -2.38 -23.43
CA SER A 103 -2.42 -3.21 -24.10
C SER A 103 -1.08 -2.48 -24.22
N ASN A 104 0.02 -3.22 -24.12
CA ASN A 104 1.38 -2.72 -24.37
C ASN A 104 1.84 -1.61 -23.40
N LEU A 105 1.42 -1.68 -22.13
CA LEU A 105 1.92 -0.78 -21.09
C LEU A 105 3.40 -1.02 -20.73
N GLY A 106 3.88 -2.25 -20.95
CA GLY A 106 5.25 -2.67 -20.64
C GLY A 106 6.08 -2.95 -21.90
N PRO A 107 7.36 -3.31 -21.73
CA PRO A 107 8.21 -3.67 -22.86
C PRO A 107 7.71 -4.92 -23.58
N ALA A 108 7.96 -5.00 -24.89
CA ALA A 108 7.73 -6.22 -25.64
C ALA A 108 8.81 -7.28 -25.34
N GLY A 109 8.43 -8.56 -25.43
CA GLY A 109 9.36 -9.70 -25.37
C GLY A 109 9.31 -10.51 -24.08
N GLY A 110 8.69 -9.99 -23.02
CA GLY A 110 8.35 -10.77 -21.83
C GLY A 110 7.38 -11.92 -22.13
N LYS A 111 7.47 -12.98 -21.34
CA LYS A 111 6.63 -14.18 -21.45
C LYS A 111 5.88 -14.50 -20.17
N ASP A 112 6.46 -14.22 -19.01
CA ASP A 112 6.00 -14.77 -17.73
C ASP A 112 6.51 -13.93 -16.54
N ALA A 113 5.70 -13.80 -15.48
CA ALA A 113 5.99 -13.16 -14.19
C ALA A 113 6.67 -11.79 -14.32
N ALA A 114 5.86 -10.76 -14.55
CA ALA A 114 6.34 -9.39 -14.69
C ALA A 114 6.74 -8.81 -13.33
N ILE A 115 7.94 -8.26 -13.20
CA ILE A 115 8.37 -7.56 -11.98
C ILE A 115 8.72 -6.12 -12.31
N PHE A 116 7.91 -5.18 -11.84
CA PHE A 116 8.11 -3.76 -12.08
C PHE A 116 8.72 -3.06 -10.87
N ILE A 117 9.80 -2.31 -11.10
CA ILE A 117 10.62 -1.69 -10.05
C ILE A 117 10.87 -0.22 -10.41
N PRO A 118 10.06 0.71 -9.85
CA PRO A 118 10.35 2.15 -9.91
C PRO A 118 11.53 2.49 -8.99
N ALA A 119 12.75 2.40 -9.50
CA ALA A 119 13.97 2.67 -8.74
C ALA A 119 14.23 4.18 -8.49
N GLY A 120 13.41 5.05 -9.08
CA GLY A 120 13.45 6.50 -8.86
C GLY A 120 12.72 7.28 -9.94
N ASP A 121 12.76 8.61 -9.85
CA ASP A 121 12.22 9.49 -10.90
C ASP A 121 12.89 9.18 -12.25
N LYS A 122 12.07 8.83 -13.25
CA LYS A 122 12.54 8.44 -14.59
C LYS A 122 13.59 7.32 -14.56
N ASN A 123 13.46 6.40 -13.61
CA ASN A 123 14.34 5.25 -13.49
C ASN A 123 13.49 4.01 -13.22
N TYR A 124 12.98 3.44 -14.30
CA TYR A 124 12.02 2.35 -14.26
C TYR A 124 12.66 1.07 -14.77
N TRP A 125 12.59 0.02 -13.98
CA TRP A 125 13.07 -1.30 -14.33
C TRP A 125 11.90 -2.27 -14.43
N TYR A 126 12.00 -3.18 -15.38
CA TYR A 126 11.03 -4.24 -15.58
C TYR A 126 11.81 -5.54 -15.79
N LEU A 127 11.55 -6.56 -14.97
CA LEU A 127 12.11 -7.90 -15.14
C LEU A 127 11.02 -8.84 -15.63
N ASN A 128 11.38 -9.77 -16.49
CA ASN A 128 10.45 -10.78 -16.98
C ASN A 128 11.21 -11.99 -17.56
N ALA A 129 10.63 -13.17 -17.47
CA ALA A 129 11.22 -14.37 -18.07
C ALA A 129 11.24 -14.24 -19.61
N THR A 130 12.40 -14.49 -20.23
CA THR A 130 12.55 -14.32 -21.70
C THR A 130 12.28 -15.61 -22.48
N ARG A 131 12.31 -16.78 -21.83
CA ARG A 131 12.21 -18.10 -22.48
C ARG A 131 11.14 -19.01 -21.88
N GLY A 132 10.16 -18.43 -21.15
CA GLY A 132 9.14 -19.20 -20.41
C GLY A 132 9.75 -19.97 -19.24
N GLY A 133 10.72 -19.34 -18.57
CA GLY A 133 11.56 -19.91 -17.52
C GLY A 133 13.07 -19.89 -17.85
N GLY A 134 13.88 -20.38 -16.94
CA GLY A 134 15.34 -20.44 -16.87
C GLY A 134 16.05 -19.14 -16.49
N VAL A 135 15.58 -18.01 -17.03
CA VAL A 135 16.36 -16.76 -17.09
C VAL A 135 15.46 -15.54 -17.26
N TYR A 136 15.69 -14.48 -16.48
CA TYR A 136 15.03 -13.18 -16.65
C TYR A 136 15.92 -12.19 -17.39
N GLY A 137 15.29 -11.43 -18.29
CA GLY A 137 15.86 -10.20 -18.83
C GLY A 137 15.44 -9.00 -17.98
N ALA A 138 16.18 -7.89 -18.12
CA ALA A 138 15.81 -6.59 -17.57
C ALA A 138 15.55 -5.61 -18.69
N TRP A 139 14.59 -4.72 -18.49
CA TRP A 139 14.34 -3.58 -19.35
C TRP A 139 14.41 -2.32 -18.52
N HIS A 140 15.12 -1.32 -19.02
CA HIS A 140 15.21 0.00 -18.41
C HIS A 140 14.47 1.05 -19.24
N SER A 141 13.73 1.92 -18.58
CA SER A 141 13.07 3.07 -19.19
C SER A 141 13.20 4.32 -18.33
N THR A 142 13.19 5.47 -19.00
CA THR A 142 13.12 6.80 -18.36
C THR A 142 11.78 7.50 -18.58
N ASP A 143 10.86 6.89 -19.31
CA ASP A 143 9.59 7.52 -19.74
C ASP A 143 8.42 6.54 -19.87
N MET A 144 8.59 5.28 -19.42
CA MET A 144 7.64 4.16 -19.54
C MET A 144 7.27 3.77 -20.98
N GLN A 145 7.89 4.39 -22.00
CA GLN A 145 7.56 4.18 -23.40
C GLN A 145 8.72 3.52 -24.15
N ASN A 146 9.92 4.05 -23.96
CA ASN A 146 11.14 3.57 -24.59
C ASN A 146 11.90 2.67 -23.60
N TRP A 147 12.10 1.42 -24.00
CA TRP A 147 12.70 0.39 -23.16
C TRP A 147 14.00 -0.14 -23.77
N THR A 148 15.08 -0.13 -23.00
CA THR A 148 16.35 -0.76 -23.36
C THR A 148 16.44 -2.13 -22.72
N HIS A 149 16.55 -3.18 -23.54
CA HIS A 149 16.59 -4.57 -23.07
C HIS A 149 18.03 -5.03 -22.79
N TYR A 150 18.23 -5.62 -21.61
CA TYR A 150 19.42 -6.31 -21.15
C TYR A 150 19.07 -7.80 -20.94
N PRO A 151 19.47 -8.68 -21.87
CA PRO A 151 19.10 -10.08 -21.80
C PRO A 151 19.89 -10.81 -20.71
N ASP A 152 19.26 -11.85 -20.16
CA ASP A 152 19.90 -12.86 -19.33
C ASP A 152 20.62 -12.33 -18.06
N VAL A 153 20.03 -11.34 -17.38
CA VAL A 153 20.62 -10.67 -16.20
C VAL A 153 20.42 -11.44 -14.90
N ILE A 154 19.25 -12.07 -14.72
CA ILE A 154 18.98 -12.92 -13.54
C ILE A 154 19.00 -14.37 -13.99
N GLY A 155 20.01 -15.11 -13.56
CA GLY A 155 20.22 -16.54 -13.87
C GLY A 155 19.41 -17.49 -12.98
N ARG A 156 18.22 -17.08 -12.57
CA ARG A 156 17.28 -17.84 -11.74
C ARG A 156 15.89 -17.82 -12.35
N ASP A 157 15.13 -18.84 -11.98
CA ASP A 157 13.72 -18.99 -12.28
C ASP A 157 12.85 -18.45 -11.15
N TRP A 158 11.56 -18.29 -11.44
CA TRP A 158 10.52 -18.05 -10.43
C TRP A 158 10.79 -16.82 -9.56
N VAL A 159 11.15 -15.69 -10.21
CA VAL A 159 11.23 -14.40 -9.52
C VAL A 159 9.82 -13.96 -9.18
N THR A 160 9.52 -13.87 -7.89
CA THR A 160 8.18 -13.58 -7.38
C THR A 160 8.01 -12.09 -7.09
N THR A 161 9.07 -11.43 -6.61
CA THR A 161 8.98 -10.01 -6.25
C THR A 161 10.35 -9.35 -6.18
N ALA A 162 10.35 -8.02 -6.17
CA ALA A 162 11.56 -7.25 -5.94
C ALA A 162 11.30 -5.94 -5.18
N GLU A 163 12.36 -5.43 -4.57
CA GLU A 163 12.42 -4.12 -3.92
C GLU A 163 13.71 -3.40 -4.33
N TYR A 164 13.72 -2.07 -4.23
CA TYR A 164 14.91 -1.26 -4.48
C TYR A 164 15.21 -0.35 -3.29
N ALA A 165 16.38 -0.54 -2.70
CA ALA A 165 16.83 0.23 -1.55
C ALA A 165 18.29 0.63 -1.70
N ASN A 166 18.58 1.92 -1.54
CA ASN A 166 19.93 2.47 -1.43
C ASN A 166 20.89 2.10 -2.59
N GLY A 167 20.37 1.95 -3.82
CA GLY A 167 21.19 1.56 -4.98
C GLY A 167 21.24 0.06 -5.25
N THR A 168 20.53 -0.75 -4.46
CA THR A 168 20.53 -2.20 -4.55
C THR A 168 19.12 -2.70 -4.85
N PHE A 169 19.02 -3.58 -5.84
CA PHE A 169 17.86 -4.42 -6.13
C PHE A 169 17.91 -5.66 -5.26
N TYR A 170 16.81 -5.89 -4.53
CA TYR A 170 16.55 -7.08 -3.74
C TYR A 170 15.54 -7.90 -4.54
N ILE A 171 16.00 -8.96 -5.18
CA ILE A 171 15.21 -9.77 -6.11
C ILE A 171 14.96 -11.12 -5.46
N TYR A 172 13.71 -11.33 -5.05
CA TYR A 172 13.28 -12.55 -4.40
C TYR A 172 12.76 -13.52 -5.44
N TYR A 173 13.11 -14.79 -5.26
CA TYR A 173 12.73 -15.86 -6.15
C TYR A 173 12.58 -17.16 -5.39
N ASP A 174 11.87 -18.10 -5.98
CA ASP A 174 11.58 -19.37 -5.33
C ASP A 174 12.62 -20.41 -5.68
N ALA A 175 13.06 -21.19 -4.69
CA ALA A 175 13.83 -22.39 -4.98
C ALA A 175 13.58 -23.52 -3.95
N PRO A 176 13.03 -24.66 -4.39
CA PRO A 176 12.48 -24.93 -5.73
C PRO A 176 11.20 -24.10 -6.00
N ASN A 177 10.56 -24.27 -7.17
CA ASN A 177 9.29 -23.60 -7.50
C ASN A 177 8.28 -23.76 -6.37
N ASP A 178 7.56 -22.67 -6.08
CA ASP A 178 6.48 -22.57 -5.11
C ASP A 178 6.92 -22.95 -3.67
N GLU A 179 8.15 -22.65 -3.27
CA GLU A 179 8.68 -23.01 -1.93
C GLU A 179 9.38 -21.85 -1.16
N ASP A 180 10.67 -21.99 -0.88
CA ASP A 180 11.37 -21.13 0.07
C ASP A 180 11.88 -19.88 -0.67
N PRO A 181 11.58 -18.66 -0.19
CA PRO A 181 12.16 -17.45 -0.78
C PRO A 181 13.68 -17.41 -0.65
N HIS A 182 14.31 -17.27 -1.81
CA HIS A 182 15.73 -17.00 -1.99
C HIS A 182 15.93 -15.55 -2.45
N LEU A 183 17.17 -15.06 -2.36
CA LEU A 183 17.46 -13.65 -2.64
C LEU A 183 18.71 -13.46 -3.50
N ILE A 184 18.55 -12.65 -4.54
CA ILE A 184 19.63 -12.02 -5.29
C ILE A 184 19.74 -10.56 -4.89
N LEU A 185 20.97 -10.11 -4.65
CA LEU A 185 21.32 -8.70 -4.56
C LEU A 185 22.06 -8.28 -5.83
N ASP A 186 21.59 -7.20 -6.44
CA ASP A 186 22.20 -6.62 -7.65
C ASP A 186 22.23 -5.10 -7.55
N ASN A 187 23.28 -4.46 -8.03
CA ASN A 187 23.40 -3.00 -8.09
C ASN A 187 23.43 -2.47 -9.54
N ASP A 188 23.51 -3.37 -10.53
CA ASP A 188 23.63 -3.06 -11.95
C ASP A 188 22.98 -4.14 -12.83
N LEU A 189 21.66 -3.99 -13.02
CA LEU A 189 20.84 -4.82 -13.90
C LEU A 189 21.16 -4.65 -15.40
N THR A 190 22.26 -4.00 -15.78
CA THR A 190 22.77 -4.00 -17.17
C THR A 190 23.73 -5.14 -17.46
N THR A 191 24.12 -5.88 -16.41
CA THR A 191 25.08 -6.99 -16.46
C THR A 191 24.51 -8.22 -15.76
N PRO A 192 25.05 -9.42 -16.01
CA PRO A 192 24.62 -10.63 -15.30
C PRO A 192 25.32 -10.79 -13.93
N GLU A 193 26.19 -9.87 -13.52
CA GLU A 193 26.94 -10.00 -12.26
C GLU A 193 26.08 -9.62 -11.06
N HIS A 194 25.82 -10.59 -10.18
CA HIS A 194 25.03 -10.39 -8.97
C HIS A 194 25.56 -11.23 -7.80
N GLN A 195 25.05 -10.94 -6.60
CA GLN A 195 25.27 -11.75 -5.42
C GLN A 195 24.01 -12.59 -5.14
N ASP A 196 24.09 -13.90 -5.36
CA ASP A 196 23.06 -14.85 -4.95
C ASP A 196 23.33 -15.30 -3.51
N LEU A 197 22.41 -14.98 -2.59
CA LEU A 197 22.49 -15.34 -1.17
C LEU A 197 21.86 -16.71 -0.88
N GLY A 198 21.15 -17.28 -1.84
CA GLY A 198 20.33 -18.47 -1.64
C GLY A 198 19.15 -18.19 -0.71
N LYS A 199 18.73 -19.23 0.02
CA LYS A 199 17.57 -19.19 0.90
C LYS A 199 17.70 -18.14 2.00
N VAL A 200 16.73 -17.23 2.08
CA VAL A 200 16.64 -16.20 3.13
C VAL A 200 15.46 -16.41 4.06
N PHE A 201 14.43 -17.12 3.61
CA PHE A 201 13.29 -17.50 4.42
C PHE A 201 13.01 -18.99 4.23
N ALA A 202 12.83 -19.70 5.34
CA ALA A 202 12.46 -21.11 5.34
C ALA A 202 11.00 -21.22 5.78
N ASP A 203 10.09 -21.33 4.81
CA ASP A 203 8.65 -21.39 5.07
C ASP A 203 8.24 -22.81 5.47
N PRO A 204 7.71 -23.03 6.69
CA PRO A 204 7.21 -24.34 7.08
C PRO A 204 5.85 -24.70 6.44
N SER A 205 5.14 -23.76 5.84
CA SER A 205 3.82 -24.01 5.24
C SER A 205 3.86 -24.46 3.78
N HIS A 206 5.04 -24.51 3.15
CA HIS A 206 5.24 -24.84 1.74
C HIS A 206 4.51 -23.91 0.78
N GLY A 207 4.15 -22.69 1.18
CA GLY A 207 3.53 -21.72 0.29
C GLY A 207 4.48 -20.55 0.03
N SER A 208 4.55 -20.12 -1.23
CA SER A 208 5.53 -19.13 -1.68
C SER A 208 4.89 -17.92 -2.35
N ASP A 209 5.23 -17.62 -3.60
CA ASP A 209 4.75 -16.50 -4.41
C ASP A 209 4.72 -15.19 -3.64
N SER A 210 5.88 -14.94 -3.03
CA SER A 210 6.02 -13.94 -2.01
C SER A 210 5.97 -12.51 -2.56
N GLY A 211 5.36 -11.62 -1.79
CA GLY A 211 5.35 -10.17 -2.04
C GLY A 211 6.18 -9.42 -1.01
N ILE A 212 7.12 -8.60 -1.48
CA ILE A 212 7.97 -7.78 -0.62
C ILE A 212 7.63 -6.29 -0.72
N ILE A 213 7.66 -5.60 0.42
CA ILE A 213 7.68 -4.13 0.49
C ILE A 213 8.61 -3.66 1.60
N ARG A 214 9.42 -2.64 1.32
CA ARG A 214 10.17 -1.91 2.34
C ARG A 214 9.37 -0.74 2.87
N ASP A 215 9.03 -0.76 4.16
CA ASP A 215 8.21 0.27 4.81
C ASP A 215 9.05 1.47 5.28
N GLU A 216 8.37 2.54 5.72
CA GLU A 216 8.98 3.82 6.07
C GLU A 216 10.00 3.76 7.22
N ASP A 217 9.89 2.75 8.10
CA ASP A 217 10.87 2.50 9.16
C ASP A 217 12.15 1.81 8.65
N GLY A 218 12.16 1.43 7.37
CA GLY A 218 13.28 0.82 6.67
C GLY A 218 13.26 -0.71 6.69
N SER A 219 12.35 -1.33 7.43
CA SER A 219 12.17 -2.78 7.46
C SER A 219 11.49 -3.30 6.20
N PHE A 220 11.77 -4.56 5.88
CA PHE A 220 11.23 -5.29 4.75
C PHE A 220 10.16 -6.26 5.26
N HIS A 221 8.97 -6.17 4.68
CA HIS A 221 7.88 -7.07 4.98
C HIS A 221 7.65 -8.02 3.82
N LEU A 222 7.66 -9.32 4.13
CA LEU A 222 7.41 -10.40 3.19
C LEU A 222 6.08 -11.05 3.52
N PHE A 223 5.21 -11.09 2.51
CA PHE A 223 3.91 -11.75 2.52
C PHE A 223 4.08 -12.98 1.66
N TYR A 224 3.64 -14.14 2.12
CA TYR A 224 3.83 -15.41 1.43
C TYR A 224 2.58 -16.25 1.59
N GLU A 225 2.40 -17.22 0.71
CA GLU A 225 1.27 -18.12 0.82
C GLU A 225 1.44 -19.11 1.97
N ASP A 226 0.35 -19.50 2.62
CA ASP A 226 0.41 -20.55 3.63
C ASP A 226 -0.48 -21.70 3.18
N TRP A 227 0.12 -22.75 2.61
CA TRP A 227 -0.61 -23.90 2.07
C TRP A 227 -1.05 -24.91 3.14
N SER A 228 -0.82 -24.63 4.43
CA SER A 228 -1.25 -25.51 5.53
C SER A 228 -2.77 -25.81 5.61
N PRO A 229 -3.71 -25.00 5.08
CA PRO A 229 -5.15 -25.28 5.21
C PRO A 229 -5.81 -25.87 3.95
N LEU A 230 -5.05 -26.26 2.92
CA LEU A 230 -5.60 -26.87 1.70
C LEU A 230 -4.61 -27.69 0.87
N ASN A 231 -5.15 -28.38 -0.13
CA ASN A 231 -4.40 -28.86 -1.28
C ASN A 231 -4.29 -27.74 -2.33
N ALA A 232 -3.16 -27.04 -2.39
CA ALA A 232 -2.93 -25.90 -3.30
C ALA A 232 -3.05 -26.29 -4.78
N ARG A 233 -2.76 -27.56 -5.12
CA ARG A 233 -2.90 -28.13 -6.49
C ARG A 233 -4.28 -27.96 -7.11
N THR A 234 -5.31 -27.83 -6.29
CA THR A 234 -6.69 -27.70 -6.76
C THR A 234 -7.17 -26.27 -6.83
N HIS A 235 -6.29 -25.29 -6.53
CA HIS A 235 -6.61 -23.88 -6.43
C HIS A 235 -5.54 -23.02 -7.12
N SER A 236 -5.03 -23.45 -8.28
CA SER A 236 -3.98 -22.72 -9.02
C SER A 236 -2.68 -22.48 -8.23
N TRP A 237 -2.40 -23.32 -7.23
CA TRP A 237 -1.29 -23.11 -6.31
C TRP A 237 -1.49 -21.95 -5.33
N ASP A 238 -2.70 -21.38 -5.27
CA ASP A 238 -3.03 -20.33 -4.32
C ASP A 238 -3.47 -20.85 -2.92
N SER A 239 -3.57 -19.95 -1.92
CA SER A 239 -4.14 -20.26 -0.59
C SER A 239 -5.19 -19.29 0.01
N PRO A 240 -6.21 -19.75 0.77
CA PRO A 240 -7.08 -18.92 1.62
C PRO A 240 -6.35 -18.25 2.79
N LEU A 241 -5.08 -18.58 3.03
CA LEU A 241 -4.28 -18.11 4.15
C LEU A 241 -2.94 -17.58 3.63
N ALA A 242 -2.57 -16.40 4.09
CA ALA A 242 -1.27 -15.81 3.85
C ALA A 242 -0.48 -15.70 5.15
N GLY A 243 0.83 -15.93 5.07
CA GLY A 243 1.79 -15.61 6.11
C GLY A 243 2.34 -14.19 5.98
N HIS A 244 2.87 -13.67 7.09
CA HIS A 244 3.55 -12.37 7.13
C HIS A 244 4.75 -12.44 8.07
N THR A 245 5.88 -11.96 7.57
CA THR A 245 7.15 -11.89 8.29
C THR A 245 7.90 -10.59 7.98
N GLU A 246 8.79 -10.16 8.87
CA GLU A 246 9.57 -8.93 8.74
C GLU A 246 11.07 -9.21 8.85
N SER A 247 11.86 -8.42 8.14
CA SER A 247 13.31 -8.38 8.26
C SER A 247 13.79 -6.93 8.32
N LEU A 248 14.75 -6.63 9.18
CA LEU A 248 15.31 -5.28 9.29
C LEU A 248 16.22 -4.91 8.10
N ASP A 249 16.81 -5.90 7.43
CA ASP A 249 17.75 -5.71 6.33
C ASP A 249 17.30 -6.33 5.01
N GLY A 250 16.16 -7.03 5.00
CA GLY A 250 15.64 -7.77 3.86
C GLY A 250 16.40 -9.06 3.58
N ILE A 251 17.22 -9.54 4.51
CA ILE A 251 18.08 -10.71 4.29
C ILE A 251 17.94 -11.71 5.45
N HIS A 252 17.91 -11.22 6.69
CA HIS A 252 17.95 -12.04 7.89
C HIS A 252 16.75 -11.80 8.81
N GLY A 253 16.45 -12.77 9.66
CA GLY A 253 15.52 -12.58 10.78
C GLY A 253 14.05 -12.86 10.46
N PHE A 254 13.73 -13.22 9.22
CA PHE A 254 12.39 -13.66 8.85
C PHE A 254 11.95 -14.83 9.74
N THR A 255 10.87 -14.63 10.48
CA THR A 255 10.22 -15.63 11.34
C THR A 255 8.85 -15.99 10.74
N PRO A 256 8.54 -17.28 10.49
CA PRO A 256 7.25 -17.68 9.97
C PRO A 256 6.09 -17.24 10.86
N HIS A 257 5.01 -16.73 10.24
CA HIS A 257 3.79 -16.25 10.90
C HIS A 257 4.08 -15.28 12.07
N GLU A 258 5.07 -14.41 11.91
CA GLU A 258 5.48 -13.45 12.94
C GLU A 258 4.34 -12.49 13.33
N TYR A 259 3.48 -12.16 12.37
CA TYR A 259 2.37 -11.23 12.50
C TYR A 259 1.03 -11.88 12.17
N PRO A 260 -0.10 -11.24 12.55
CA PRO A 260 -1.42 -11.72 12.13
C PRO A 260 -1.49 -11.89 10.61
N ALA A 261 -2.08 -13.01 10.18
CA ALA A 261 -2.27 -13.31 8.77
C ALA A 261 -2.97 -12.13 8.04
N PRO A 262 -2.35 -11.57 6.99
CA PRO A 262 -2.92 -10.44 6.25
C PRO A 262 -4.18 -10.86 5.50
N ILE A 263 -4.23 -12.11 5.03
CA ILE A 263 -5.40 -12.78 4.48
C ILE A 263 -5.62 -14.07 5.26
N ASP A 264 -6.85 -14.30 5.73
CA ASP A 264 -7.26 -15.57 6.33
C ASP A 264 -8.78 -15.70 6.20
N VAL A 265 -9.17 -16.39 5.13
CA VAL A 265 -10.56 -16.70 4.77
C VAL A 265 -10.83 -18.20 4.77
N ARG A 266 -10.04 -18.94 5.55
CA ARG A 266 -10.19 -20.39 5.67
C ARG A 266 -11.63 -20.78 6.06
N ALA A 267 -12.09 -21.87 5.47
CA ALA A 267 -13.32 -22.53 5.88
C ALA A 267 -13.13 -23.21 7.24
N LYS A 268 -14.08 -24.05 7.66
CA LYS A 268 -14.06 -24.62 9.01
C LYS A 268 -13.03 -25.76 9.11
N PRO A 269 -12.03 -25.71 10.00
CA PRO A 269 -11.06 -26.80 10.16
C PRO A 269 -11.74 -28.10 10.61
N THR A 270 -11.31 -29.23 10.07
CA THR A 270 -11.86 -30.56 10.43
C THR A 270 -10.98 -31.35 11.40
N GLY A 271 -9.72 -30.93 11.63
CA GLY A 271 -8.71 -31.67 12.38
C GLY A 271 -8.14 -32.91 11.67
N LYS A 272 -8.51 -33.14 10.40
CA LYS A 272 -7.96 -34.22 9.59
C LYS A 272 -6.81 -33.69 8.74
N ILE A 273 -5.74 -34.47 8.63
CA ILE A 273 -4.60 -34.14 7.77
C ILE A 273 -4.75 -34.87 6.43
N GLY A 274 -4.65 -34.12 5.35
CA GLY A 274 -4.51 -34.60 3.99
C GLY A 274 -3.06 -34.55 3.53
N HIS A 275 -2.78 -35.21 2.41
CA HIS A 275 -1.46 -35.17 1.79
C HIS A 275 -1.56 -35.01 0.27
N TYR A 276 -0.62 -34.28 -0.32
CA TYR A 276 -0.43 -34.25 -1.76
C TYR A 276 1.06 -34.17 -2.10
N LEU A 277 1.42 -34.67 -3.28
CA LEU A 277 2.79 -34.56 -3.79
C LEU A 277 2.90 -33.34 -4.70
N HIS A 278 3.82 -32.43 -4.38
CA HIS A 278 4.22 -31.31 -5.21
C HIS A 278 5.17 -31.77 -6.33
N PRO A 279 5.08 -31.24 -7.57
CA PRO A 279 5.95 -31.64 -8.68
C PRO A 279 7.45 -31.52 -8.41
N THR A 280 7.86 -30.58 -7.55
CA THR A 280 9.27 -30.33 -7.21
C THR A 280 9.75 -31.06 -5.96
N SER A 281 8.88 -31.83 -5.29
CA SER A 281 9.20 -32.53 -4.03
C SER A 281 9.04 -34.05 -4.14
N GLU A 282 9.92 -34.77 -3.45
CA GLU A 282 9.81 -36.23 -3.25
C GLU A 282 9.00 -36.59 -1.98
N ILE A 283 8.73 -35.60 -1.11
CA ILE A 283 8.03 -35.76 0.16
C ILE A 283 6.63 -35.13 0.03
N PRO A 284 5.54 -35.87 0.32
CA PRO A 284 4.21 -35.31 0.32
C PRO A 284 4.07 -34.18 1.35
N TYR A 285 3.42 -33.09 0.95
CA TYR A 285 3.05 -32.00 1.86
C TYR A 285 1.83 -32.39 2.65
N GLU A 286 1.77 -31.87 3.88
CA GLU A 286 0.65 -32.05 4.80
C GLU A 286 -0.20 -30.79 4.79
N TYR A 287 -1.51 -30.96 4.85
CA TYR A 287 -2.43 -29.84 5.03
C TYR A 287 -3.62 -30.26 5.90
N GLU A 288 -4.15 -29.34 6.69
CA GLU A 288 -5.42 -29.53 7.38
C GLU A 288 -6.56 -29.48 6.37
N ILE A 289 -7.47 -30.45 6.43
CA ILE A 289 -8.68 -30.45 5.61
C ILE A 289 -9.70 -29.53 6.28
N HIS A 290 -10.25 -28.59 5.51
CA HIS A 290 -11.34 -27.72 5.93
C HIS A 290 -12.68 -28.14 5.28
N ASP A 291 -13.78 -27.90 5.97
CA ASP A 291 -15.16 -28.18 5.54
C ASP A 291 -15.83 -26.89 5.06
N GLY A 292 -16.16 -26.85 3.77
CA GLY A 292 -16.76 -25.70 3.08
C GLY A 292 -15.91 -25.18 1.92
N PRO A 293 -16.50 -24.30 1.08
CA PRO A 293 -15.77 -23.64 0.00
C PRO A 293 -14.66 -22.73 0.53
N GLN A 294 -13.53 -22.68 -0.17
CA GLN A 294 -12.40 -21.80 0.12
C GLN A 294 -11.95 -21.08 -1.14
N ASP A 295 -12.02 -19.75 -1.12
CA ASP A 295 -11.33 -18.92 -2.09
C ASP A 295 -9.83 -18.94 -1.79
N ALA A 296 -8.99 -18.80 -2.82
CA ALA A 296 -7.54 -18.83 -2.68
C ALA A 296 -6.89 -17.59 -3.32
N PHE A 297 -5.75 -17.18 -2.77
CA PHE A 297 -4.97 -16.00 -3.14
C PHE A 297 -3.46 -16.31 -3.09
N GLY A 298 -2.71 -15.75 -4.02
CA GLY A 298 -1.25 -15.92 -4.16
C GLY A 298 -0.65 -14.78 -4.98
N ASP A 299 0.60 -14.92 -5.41
CA ASP A 299 1.34 -13.94 -6.23
C ASP A 299 1.21 -12.50 -5.71
N TYR A 300 1.72 -12.30 -4.50
CA TYR A 300 1.49 -11.05 -3.78
C TYR A 300 2.36 -9.91 -4.32
N THR A 301 1.75 -8.74 -4.53
CA THR A 301 2.49 -7.47 -4.70
C THR A 301 1.87 -6.35 -3.88
N LEU A 302 2.71 -5.49 -3.32
CA LEU A 302 2.29 -4.44 -2.40
C LEU A 302 2.71 -3.04 -2.83
N ILE A 303 1.88 -2.05 -2.49
CA ILE A 303 2.22 -0.62 -2.60
C ILE A 303 1.53 0.16 -1.47
N LYS A 304 2.23 1.15 -0.91
CA LYS A 304 1.66 2.12 0.03
C LYS A 304 1.25 3.38 -0.73
N VAL A 305 0.01 3.81 -0.58
CA VAL A 305 -0.51 5.08 -1.12
C VAL A 305 -1.13 5.89 0.01
N GLY A 306 -0.52 7.01 0.34
CA GLY A 306 -0.90 7.81 1.51
C GLY A 306 -0.82 6.97 2.79
N GLU A 307 -1.95 6.81 3.47
CA GLU A 307 -2.07 6.06 4.72
C GLU A 307 -2.46 4.58 4.56
N TYR A 308 -2.68 4.10 3.33
CA TYR A 308 -3.12 2.74 3.06
C TYR A 308 -2.04 1.92 2.33
N TYR A 309 -1.89 0.68 2.74
CA TYR A 309 -1.22 -0.37 2.01
C TYR A 309 -2.25 -1.12 1.18
N TYR A 310 -1.92 -1.38 -0.08
CA TYR A 310 -2.69 -2.17 -1.01
C TYR A 310 -1.90 -3.42 -1.35
N LEU A 311 -2.54 -4.57 -1.21
CA LEU A 311 -2.02 -5.88 -1.55
C LEU A 311 -2.82 -6.37 -2.76
N PHE A 312 -2.16 -6.49 -3.92
CA PHE A 312 -2.73 -7.10 -5.11
C PHE A 312 -2.25 -8.55 -5.19
N CYS A 313 -3.10 -9.41 -5.71
CA CYS A 313 -2.87 -10.84 -5.70
C CYS A 313 -3.68 -11.54 -6.78
N ASP A 314 -3.27 -12.77 -7.05
CA ASP A 314 -4.11 -13.77 -7.66
C ASP A 314 -5.35 -14.01 -6.78
N TYR A 315 -6.46 -14.33 -7.43
CA TYR A 315 -7.74 -14.62 -6.79
C TYR A 315 -8.42 -15.76 -7.51
N HIS A 316 -8.36 -16.93 -6.90
CA HIS A 316 -9.08 -18.11 -7.35
C HIS A 316 -10.32 -18.34 -6.48
N PRO A 317 -11.50 -17.83 -6.90
CA PRO A 317 -12.75 -18.13 -6.20
C PRO A 317 -13.05 -19.63 -6.28
N HIS A 318 -13.56 -20.21 -5.17
CA HIS A 318 -13.85 -21.65 -5.09
C HIS A 318 -14.74 -22.21 -6.21
N ASP A 319 -15.65 -21.39 -6.74
CA ASP A 319 -16.62 -21.74 -7.78
C ASP A 319 -16.45 -20.91 -9.07
N GLY A 320 -15.25 -20.36 -9.32
CA GLY A 320 -15.02 -19.50 -10.48
C GLY A 320 -13.64 -19.64 -11.12
N GLU A 321 -13.41 -18.85 -12.16
CA GLU A 321 -12.10 -18.78 -12.81
C GLU A 321 -11.19 -17.83 -12.05
N ILE A 322 -9.90 -18.17 -11.97
CA ILE A 322 -8.87 -17.32 -11.41
C ILE A 322 -8.86 -15.93 -12.07
N GLY A 323 -8.52 -14.93 -11.28
CA GLY A 323 -8.49 -13.54 -11.66
C GLY A 323 -7.61 -12.72 -10.73
N LEU A 324 -7.75 -11.41 -10.84
CA LEU A 324 -6.97 -10.41 -10.11
C LEU A 324 -7.84 -9.73 -9.08
N ALA A 325 -7.36 -9.62 -7.85
CA ALA A 325 -8.04 -8.89 -6.78
C ALA A 325 -7.08 -8.03 -5.98
N TYR A 326 -7.63 -7.29 -5.02
CA TYR A 326 -6.84 -6.57 -4.05
C TYR A 326 -7.48 -6.51 -2.67
N TRP A 327 -6.62 -6.28 -1.69
CA TRP A 327 -6.93 -6.04 -0.29
C TRP A 327 -6.27 -4.74 0.15
N PHE A 328 -6.75 -4.14 1.24
CA PHE A 328 -6.13 -2.93 1.79
C PHE A 328 -6.10 -2.91 3.32
N SER A 329 -5.12 -2.20 3.89
CA SER A 329 -5.01 -1.97 5.33
C SER A 329 -4.30 -0.65 5.62
N LYS A 330 -4.47 -0.10 6.83
CA LYS A 330 -3.63 1.01 7.33
C LYS A 330 -2.34 0.53 7.98
N SER A 331 -2.15 -0.79 8.11
CA SER A 331 -0.99 -1.40 8.74
C SER A 331 -0.67 -2.74 8.08
N LEU A 332 0.60 -2.96 7.77
CA LEU A 332 1.11 -4.25 7.31
C LEU A 332 0.95 -5.35 8.38
N LYS A 333 0.89 -4.99 9.67
CA LYS A 333 0.87 -5.91 10.82
C LYS A 333 -0.54 -6.29 11.29
N THR A 334 -1.53 -6.18 10.40
CA THR A 334 -2.95 -6.44 10.69
C THR A 334 -3.60 -7.17 9.53
N ARG A 335 -4.71 -7.85 9.80
CA ARG A 335 -5.52 -8.44 8.72
C ARG A 335 -6.00 -7.34 7.78
N PHE A 336 -5.85 -7.56 6.49
CA PHE A 336 -6.31 -6.65 5.45
C PHE A 336 -7.82 -6.79 5.24
N THR A 337 -8.42 -5.73 4.69
CA THR A 337 -9.82 -5.67 4.29
C THR A 337 -9.94 -5.97 2.81
N TRP A 338 -10.91 -6.80 2.44
CA TRP A 338 -11.21 -7.12 1.03
C TRP A 338 -11.53 -5.84 0.25
N GLY A 339 -10.81 -5.60 -0.84
CA GLY A 339 -10.98 -4.45 -1.74
C GLY A 339 -11.87 -4.75 -2.94
N GLY A 340 -11.84 -5.99 -3.42
CA GLY A 340 -12.66 -6.44 -4.55
C GLY A 340 -11.86 -7.06 -5.68
N THR A 341 -12.59 -7.62 -6.64
CA THR A 341 -12.05 -8.19 -7.87
C THR A 341 -11.83 -7.09 -8.91
N ILE A 342 -10.68 -7.11 -9.58
CA ILE A 342 -10.30 -6.20 -10.66
C ILE A 342 -10.60 -6.83 -12.02
N ALA A 343 -10.27 -8.11 -12.19
CA ALA A 343 -10.51 -8.85 -13.44
C ALA A 343 -10.59 -10.36 -13.18
N THR A 344 -11.12 -11.13 -14.14
CA THR A 344 -11.31 -12.58 -14.03
C THR A 344 -10.96 -13.30 -15.34
N GLY A 345 -10.73 -14.61 -15.27
CA GLY A 345 -10.55 -15.49 -16.42
C GLY A 345 -9.11 -15.65 -16.92
N PHE A 346 -8.12 -15.39 -16.07
CA PHE A 346 -6.68 -15.56 -16.36
C PHE A 346 -5.86 -15.59 -15.06
N HIS A 347 -4.66 -16.18 -15.11
CA HIS A 347 -3.65 -16.17 -14.04
C HIS A 347 -2.90 -14.82 -14.08
N PRO A 348 -3.05 -13.94 -13.07
CA PRO A 348 -2.48 -12.60 -13.16
C PRO A 348 -0.98 -12.47 -12.90
N ASP A 349 -0.42 -13.08 -11.86
CA ASP A 349 0.97 -12.87 -11.42
C ASP A 349 1.32 -11.37 -11.32
N PRO A 350 0.61 -10.60 -10.46
CA PRO A 350 0.60 -9.16 -10.56
C PRO A 350 1.88 -8.51 -10.04
N SER A 351 2.29 -7.41 -10.69
CA SER A 351 3.29 -6.50 -10.14
C SER A 351 2.86 -5.05 -10.26
N VAL A 352 2.82 -4.37 -9.11
CA VAL A 352 2.35 -2.99 -8.99
C VAL A 352 3.49 -2.00 -8.84
N GLY A 353 3.36 -0.84 -9.47
CA GLY A 353 4.26 0.29 -9.23
C GLY A 353 3.69 1.62 -9.73
N PHE A 354 4.39 2.72 -9.41
CA PHE A 354 3.99 4.06 -9.79
C PHE A 354 5.05 4.72 -10.67
N ALA A 355 4.63 5.29 -11.78
CA ALA A 355 5.49 5.97 -12.74
C ALA A 355 4.69 7.02 -13.52
N GLU A 356 5.34 8.10 -13.97
CA GLU A 356 4.70 9.08 -14.87
C GLU A 356 3.31 9.59 -14.40
N GLY A 357 3.10 9.70 -13.07
CA GLY A 357 1.84 10.14 -12.48
C GLY A 357 0.70 9.11 -12.45
N ASN A 358 0.98 7.85 -12.79
CA ASN A 358 0.00 6.76 -12.83
C ASN A 358 0.48 5.52 -12.08
N PHE A 359 -0.49 4.71 -11.67
CA PHE A 359 -0.26 3.39 -11.11
C PHE A 359 -0.41 2.34 -12.21
N TYR A 360 0.57 1.46 -12.30
CA TYR A 360 0.62 0.35 -13.24
C TYR A 360 0.49 -0.94 -12.45
N LEU A 361 -0.33 -1.85 -12.97
CA LEU A 361 -0.49 -3.20 -12.45
C LEU A 361 -0.27 -4.14 -13.63
N PHE A 362 0.97 -4.58 -13.75
CA PHE A 362 1.41 -5.54 -14.76
C PHE A 362 0.96 -6.93 -14.37
N VAL A 363 0.66 -7.76 -15.37
CA VAL A 363 0.17 -9.13 -15.22
C VAL A 363 0.75 -10.01 -16.35
N GLN A 364 0.60 -11.32 -16.24
CA GLN A 364 1.08 -12.36 -17.18
C GLN A 364 0.29 -12.40 -18.52
N ARG A 365 -0.08 -11.24 -19.08
CA ARG A 365 -0.76 -11.10 -20.37
C ARG A 365 -0.42 -9.77 -21.04
N SER A 366 -0.82 -9.61 -22.31
CA SER A 366 -0.45 -8.41 -23.10
C SER A 366 -1.19 -7.13 -22.73
N ASP A 367 -2.34 -7.23 -22.08
CA ASP A 367 -3.11 -6.10 -21.57
C ASP A 367 -3.12 -6.10 -20.04
N SER A 368 -2.38 -5.13 -19.50
CA SER A 368 -2.18 -4.85 -18.09
C SER A 368 -3.13 -3.74 -17.65
N PHE A 369 -3.06 -3.32 -16.39
CA PHE A 369 -3.97 -2.29 -15.87
C PHE A 369 -3.24 -0.99 -15.52
N ILE A 370 -3.91 0.12 -15.76
CA ILE A 370 -3.45 1.46 -15.37
C ILE A 370 -4.54 2.17 -14.55
N SER A 371 -4.12 2.98 -13.58
CA SER A 371 -5.02 3.79 -12.76
C SER A 371 -4.40 5.15 -12.43
N SER A 372 -5.25 6.18 -12.32
CA SER A 372 -4.83 7.48 -11.77
C SER A 372 -4.69 7.48 -10.24
N GLY A 373 -5.08 6.39 -9.58
CA GLY A 373 -4.99 6.20 -8.12
C GLY A 373 -6.33 5.87 -7.47
N PRO A 374 -6.33 5.66 -6.14
CA PRO A 374 -7.55 5.33 -5.37
C PRO A 374 -8.64 6.41 -5.45
N TRP A 375 -8.27 7.68 -5.57
CA TRP A 375 -9.23 8.77 -5.67
C TRP A 375 -10.07 8.69 -6.96
N THR A 376 -11.38 8.56 -6.79
CA THR A 376 -12.36 8.65 -7.87
C THR A 376 -12.66 10.11 -8.20
N ASN A 377 -12.32 10.51 -9.43
CA ASN A 377 -12.58 11.86 -9.95
C ASN A 377 -14.07 12.23 -9.94
N GLY A 378 -14.39 13.50 -10.25
CA GLY A 378 -15.77 13.99 -10.33
C GLY A 378 -16.25 14.76 -9.10
N VAL A 379 -15.34 15.14 -8.20
CA VAL A 379 -15.67 16.01 -7.06
C VAL A 379 -15.34 17.45 -7.41
N THR A 380 -16.33 18.33 -7.26
CA THR A 380 -16.11 19.78 -7.24
C THR A 380 -16.71 20.38 -5.98
N ALA A 381 -16.07 21.39 -5.42
CA ALA A 381 -16.54 22.04 -4.21
C ALA A 381 -16.27 23.54 -4.21
N ARG A 382 -16.90 24.26 -3.28
CA ARG A 382 -16.57 25.66 -2.96
C ARG A 382 -16.82 25.95 -1.49
N GLY A 383 -16.07 26.90 -0.96
CA GLY A 383 -16.22 27.40 0.41
C GLY A 383 -16.90 28.77 0.43
N GLY A 384 -17.69 29.01 1.47
CA GLY A 384 -18.40 30.26 1.70
C GLY A 384 -18.14 30.80 3.10
N VAL A 385 -18.07 32.13 3.23
CA VAL A 385 -17.90 32.83 4.51
C VAL A 385 -19.00 33.87 4.75
N ASP A 386 -19.56 33.85 5.95
CA ASP A 386 -20.42 34.89 6.54
C ASP A 386 -19.50 35.85 7.31
N VAL A 387 -19.33 37.07 6.83
CA VAL A 387 -18.40 38.07 7.36
C VAL A 387 -19.03 38.88 8.48
N ASP A 388 -20.27 39.31 8.31
CA ASP A 388 -20.94 40.22 9.25
C ASP A 388 -21.65 39.49 10.41
N GLY A 389 -21.97 38.21 10.24
CA GLY A 389 -22.62 37.33 11.20
C GLY A 389 -24.14 37.37 11.13
N ASP A 390 -24.73 37.78 10.01
CA ASP A 390 -26.18 37.86 9.83
C ASP A 390 -26.85 36.50 9.55
N GLY A 391 -26.05 35.44 9.35
CA GLY A 391 -26.54 34.10 9.03
C GLY A 391 -26.58 33.79 7.53
N ASN A 392 -26.11 34.68 6.65
CA ASN A 392 -26.00 34.49 5.22
C ASN A 392 -24.53 34.49 4.77
N ILE A 393 -24.23 33.79 3.67
CA ILE A 393 -22.88 33.82 3.11
C ILE A 393 -22.68 35.06 2.23
N ASP A 394 -21.72 35.90 2.61
CA ASP A 394 -21.34 37.12 1.88
C ASP A 394 -20.45 36.83 0.68
N GLN A 395 -19.52 35.88 0.84
CA GLN A 395 -18.51 35.58 -0.18
C GLN A 395 -18.35 34.07 -0.35
N TRP A 396 -18.30 33.65 -1.61
CA TRP A 396 -17.99 32.30 -2.03
C TRP A 396 -16.69 32.28 -2.82
N THR A 397 -15.92 31.20 -2.69
CA THR A 397 -14.92 30.88 -3.71
C THR A 397 -15.62 30.49 -5.01
N ASP A 398 -14.88 30.56 -6.12
CA ASP A 398 -15.26 29.83 -7.32
C ASP A 398 -15.34 28.32 -7.03
N TRP A 399 -16.09 27.60 -7.86
CA TRP A 399 -16.10 26.15 -7.86
C TRP A 399 -14.74 25.61 -8.30
N GLN A 400 -14.19 24.69 -7.52
CA GLN A 400 -12.87 24.08 -7.77
C GLN A 400 -13.03 22.57 -7.93
N THR A 401 -12.21 21.97 -8.80
CA THR A 401 -12.03 20.51 -8.83
C THR A 401 -11.21 20.08 -7.63
N VAL A 402 -11.70 19.08 -6.92
CA VAL A 402 -11.07 18.52 -5.73
C VAL A 402 -10.60 17.11 -6.07
N ARG A 403 -9.30 16.84 -5.85
CA ARG A 403 -8.68 15.54 -6.08
C ARG A 403 -7.42 15.37 -5.25
N GLU A 404 -7.05 14.13 -5.00
CA GLU A 404 -5.71 13.81 -4.52
C GLU A 404 -4.67 14.00 -5.62
N GLU A 405 -3.44 14.28 -5.21
CA GLU A 405 -2.27 14.29 -6.08
C GLU A 405 -1.25 13.30 -5.52
N TYR A 406 -0.64 12.50 -6.40
CA TYR A 406 0.27 11.41 -6.01
C TYR A 406 1.69 11.68 -6.48
N GLN A 407 2.66 11.36 -5.62
CA GLN A 407 4.07 11.45 -5.95
C GLN A 407 4.86 10.33 -5.27
N SER A 408 5.88 9.80 -5.94
CA SER A 408 6.79 8.83 -5.32
C SER A 408 7.48 9.45 -4.11
N LYS A 409 7.57 8.69 -3.02
CA LYS A 409 8.36 9.08 -1.87
C LYS A 409 9.85 8.86 -2.16
N PRO A 410 10.71 9.90 -2.07
CA PRO A 410 12.15 9.73 -2.30
C PRO A 410 12.75 8.63 -1.43
N GLY A 411 13.50 7.71 -2.05
CA GLY A 411 14.19 6.61 -1.37
C GLY A 411 13.38 5.32 -1.19
N PHE A 412 12.15 5.27 -1.72
CA PHE A 412 11.28 4.09 -1.70
C PHE A 412 10.74 3.81 -3.11
N SER A 413 10.66 2.53 -3.50
CA SER A 413 10.11 2.15 -4.81
C SER A 413 8.58 2.01 -4.80
N LYS A 414 8.02 1.61 -3.64
CA LYS A 414 6.61 1.23 -3.45
C LYS A 414 5.86 2.10 -2.44
N ILE A 415 6.39 3.27 -2.06
CA ILE A 415 5.70 4.21 -1.17
C ILE A 415 5.39 5.50 -1.92
N ILE A 416 4.10 5.81 -2.03
CA ILE A 416 3.56 6.94 -2.77
C ILE A 416 2.87 7.88 -1.79
N GLU A 417 3.30 9.14 -1.78
CA GLU A 417 2.68 10.18 -0.98
C GLU A 417 1.40 10.66 -1.68
N ALA A 418 0.32 10.75 -0.91
CA ALA A 418 -0.94 11.31 -1.36
C ALA A 418 -1.12 12.70 -0.72
N LYS A 419 -1.19 13.74 -1.55
CA LYS A 419 -1.57 15.07 -1.12
C LYS A 419 -3.09 15.15 -1.04
N ALA A 420 -3.60 15.57 0.12
CA ALA A 420 -5.02 15.61 0.41
C ALA A 420 -5.80 16.46 -0.61
N ALA A 421 -6.95 15.94 -1.00
CA ALA A 421 -7.91 16.67 -1.83
C ALA A 421 -8.47 17.85 -1.04
N SER A 422 -8.16 19.08 -1.47
CA SER A 422 -8.46 20.28 -0.68
C SER A 422 -8.90 21.47 -1.51
N LEU A 423 -9.67 22.38 -0.88
CA LEU A 423 -10.03 23.67 -1.45
C LEU A 423 -8.97 24.74 -1.12
N ASP A 424 -8.63 25.56 -2.12
CA ASP A 424 -7.95 26.83 -1.90
C ASP A 424 -8.97 27.88 -1.43
N LEU A 425 -8.78 28.37 -0.20
CA LEU A 425 -9.64 29.36 0.44
C LEU A 425 -8.94 30.72 0.63
N SER A 426 -7.79 30.92 -0.02
CA SER A 426 -6.95 32.11 0.14
C SER A 426 -7.63 33.43 -0.22
N THR A 427 -8.69 33.38 -1.04
CA THR A 427 -9.48 34.56 -1.43
C THR A 427 -10.54 34.97 -0.40
N LEU A 428 -10.88 34.10 0.55
CA LEU A 428 -11.90 34.40 1.56
C LEU A 428 -11.31 35.19 2.74
N PRO A 429 -11.98 36.26 3.19
CA PRO A 429 -11.61 36.95 4.42
C PRO A 429 -11.95 36.11 5.67
N ALA A 430 -11.50 36.57 6.84
CA ALA A 430 -12.00 36.06 8.11
C ALA A 430 -13.48 36.41 8.27
N GLY A 431 -14.27 35.47 8.78
CA GLY A 431 -15.69 35.69 9.03
C GLY A 431 -16.22 34.90 10.21
N LYS A 432 -17.46 35.21 10.59
CA LYS A 432 -18.15 34.63 11.74
C LYS A 432 -18.90 33.34 11.41
N GLY A 433 -19.09 33.00 10.14
CA GLY A 433 -19.68 31.72 9.74
C GLY A 433 -18.99 31.12 8.52
N VAL A 434 -19.05 29.80 8.41
CA VAL A 434 -18.56 29.05 7.24
C VAL A 434 -19.62 28.08 6.73
N GLN A 435 -19.69 27.94 5.42
CA GLN A 435 -20.46 26.93 4.72
C GLN A 435 -19.62 26.34 3.59
N PHE A 436 -19.91 25.12 3.17
CA PHE A 436 -19.33 24.54 1.98
C PHE A 436 -20.40 23.89 1.11
N GLU A 437 -20.13 23.82 -0.18
CA GLU A 437 -20.95 23.08 -1.13
C GLU A 437 -20.11 22.07 -1.90
N ILE A 438 -20.73 20.94 -2.25
CA ILE A 438 -20.09 19.83 -2.97
C ILE A 438 -21.00 19.42 -4.13
N LYS A 439 -20.40 19.11 -5.28
CA LYS A 439 -21.03 18.39 -6.38
C LYS A 439 -20.20 17.16 -6.68
N LEU A 440 -20.88 16.03 -6.76
CA LEU A 440 -20.39 14.74 -7.21
C LEU A 440 -20.97 14.47 -8.60
N ASP A 441 -20.10 14.39 -9.61
CA ASP A 441 -20.43 14.05 -10.99
C ASP A 441 -20.29 12.53 -11.18
N SER A 442 -21.42 11.86 -11.26
CA SER A 442 -21.54 10.39 -11.28
C SER A 442 -21.95 9.90 -12.66
N SER A 443 -21.36 8.78 -13.09
CA SER A 443 -21.67 8.05 -14.33
C SER A 443 -21.49 6.55 -14.13
N GLU A 444 -21.87 5.71 -15.11
CA GLU A 444 -21.63 4.26 -15.03
C GLU A 444 -20.16 3.90 -14.76
N GLU A 445 -19.23 4.69 -15.30
CA GLU A 445 -17.77 4.50 -15.14
C GLU A 445 -17.18 5.19 -13.91
N ARG A 446 -17.96 6.03 -13.20
CA ARG A 446 -17.42 6.92 -12.15
C ARG A 446 -18.44 7.17 -11.05
N GLN A 447 -18.14 6.68 -9.85
CA GLN A 447 -19.02 6.84 -8.69
C GLN A 447 -18.26 7.49 -7.54
N PRO A 448 -17.99 8.81 -7.57
CA PRO A 448 -17.30 9.47 -6.50
C PRO A 448 -18.16 9.48 -5.24
N ILE A 449 -17.61 8.99 -4.13
CA ILE A 449 -18.24 8.96 -2.81
C ILE A 449 -17.31 9.66 -1.82
N LEU A 450 -17.85 10.37 -0.82
CA LEU A 450 -17.04 11.03 0.21
C LEU A 450 -17.33 10.43 1.57
N ASP A 451 -16.30 10.06 2.33
CA ASP A 451 -16.47 9.56 3.71
C ASP A 451 -16.32 10.67 4.75
N ARG A 452 -15.48 11.67 4.47
CA ARG A 452 -15.12 12.70 5.43
C ARG A 452 -14.87 14.06 4.78
N VAL A 453 -15.27 15.11 5.51
CA VAL A 453 -14.86 16.49 5.27
C VAL A 453 -14.30 17.06 6.57
N ASP A 454 -13.12 17.69 6.49
CA ASP A 454 -12.49 18.41 7.58
C ASP A 454 -12.31 19.88 7.22
N VAL A 455 -12.91 20.77 8.02
CA VAL A 455 -12.77 22.24 7.88
C VAL A 455 -11.76 22.72 8.91
N PHE A 456 -10.68 23.34 8.42
CA PHE A 456 -9.59 23.86 9.25
C PHE A 456 -9.60 25.39 9.29
N TRP A 457 -9.25 25.93 10.46
CA TRP A 457 -9.04 27.36 10.67
C TRP A 457 -7.58 27.63 11.04
N LYS A 458 -7.12 28.84 10.74
CA LYS A 458 -5.78 29.31 11.11
C LYS A 458 -5.64 29.60 12.60
#